data_AF-A0A815STX1-F1
#
_entry.id   AF-A0A815STX1-F1
#
_cell.length_a   1.000
_cell.length_b   1.000
_cell.length_c   1.000
_cell.angle_alpha   90.00
_cell.angle_beta   90.00
_cell.angle_gamma   90.00
#
_symmetry.space_group_name_H-M   'P 1'
#
loop_
_entity.id
_entity.type
_entity.pdbx_description
1 polymer ?
#
loop_
_entity_poly.entity_id
_entity_poly.type
_entity_poly.pdbx_seq_one_letter_code
_entity_poly.pdbx_strand_id
1 'polypeptide(L)'
;MITMSVLTSPTFVELVNTTLNSNVTTTTEIKSTMPIWIRIFLSICMILIDISAFFGNLLVICAFYRTRRLQTVTNYFIASLAFADALVALFVLPLSILYFYRDWSWTLGLILCDLWVSSDVLLCTSSILNLTCISIDRYMAITRPLTYTAYRSKFLARVMILLVWIVSIVITCPPIFGWRDPNRYDLV
;
A
#
# COMPACT_ATOMS: atom_id res chain seq x y z
N MET A 1 5.83 56.84 -22.41
CA MET A 1 5.57 57.77 -21.29
C MET A 1 4.10 57.84 -20.88
N ILE A 2 3.13 57.43 -21.71
CA ILE A 2 1.68 57.38 -21.35
C ILE A 2 1.27 56.05 -20.67
N THR A 3 2.05 54.97 -20.84
CA THR A 3 1.70 53.64 -20.33
C THR A 3 2.05 53.40 -18.85
N MET A 4 2.93 54.20 -18.25
CA MET A 4 3.36 54.03 -16.85
C MET A 4 2.52 54.82 -15.83
N SER A 5 1.75 55.83 -16.27
CA SER A 5 0.89 56.64 -15.37
C SER A 5 -0.47 56.00 -15.10
N VAL A 6 -0.94 55.11 -15.98
CA VAL A 6 -2.22 54.40 -15.82
C VAL A 6 -2.12 53.31 -14.74
N LEU A 7 -0.98 52.61 -14.66
CA LEU A 7 -0.76 51.55 -13.67
C LEU A 7 -0.69 52.05 -12.23
N THR A 8 -0.39 53.33 -12.00
CA THR A 8 -0.30 53.94 -10.66
C THR A 8 -1.53 54.76 -10.28
N SER A 9 -2.57 54.81 -11.14
CA SER A 9 -3.81 55.49 -10.80
C SER A 9 -4.53 54.74 -9.67
N PRO A 10 -4.98 55.41 -8.60
CA PRO A 10 -5.67 54.76 -7.48
C PRO A 10 -6.91 53.98 -7.94
N THR A 11 -7.60 54.46 -8.98
CA THR A 11 -8.75 53.77 -9.59
C THR A 11 -8.38 52.47 -10.31
N PHE A 12 -7.21 52.41 -10.96
CA PHE A 12 -6.74 51.21 -11.66
C PHE A 12 -6.22 50.16 -10.67
N VAL A 13 -5.49 50.61 -9.64
CA VAL A 13 -5.04 49.75 -8.53
C VAL A 13 -6.24 49.12 -7.80
N GLU A 14 -7.31 49.88 -7.58
CA GLU A 14 -8.55 49.38 -6.96
C GLU A 14 -9.31 48.40 -7.87
N LEU A 15 -9.33 48.64 -9.20
CA LEU A 15 -9.92 47.72 -10.18
C LEU A 15 -9.13 46.39 -10.25
N VAL A 16 -7.81 46.45 -10.18
CA VAL A 16 -6.93 45.26 -10.14
C VAL A 16 -7.10 44.52 -8.81
N ASN A 17 -7.17 45.21 -7.67
CA ASN A 17 -7.40 44.57 -6.37
C ASN A 17 -8.79 43.91 -6.27
N THR A 18 -9.82 44.52 -6.86
CA THR A 18 -11.19 43.97 -6.87
C THR A 18 -11.32 42.76 -7.82
N THR A 19 -10.65 42.78 -8.97
CA THR A 19 -10.60 41.61 -9.89
C THR A 19 -9.69 40.49 -9.37
N LEU A 20 -8.59 40.82 -8.68
CA LEU A 20 -7.77 39.82 -8.00
C LEU A 20 -8.52 39.20 -6.83
N ASN A 21 -9.26 39.98 -6.02
CA ASN A 21 -10.02 39.40 -4.91
C ASN A 21 -11.17 38.50 -5.37
N SER A 22 -11.83 38.80 -6.51
CA SER A 22 -12.90 37.96 -7.06
C SER A 22 -12.38 36.71 -7.80
N ASN A 23 -11.19 36.76 -8.39
CA ASN A 23 -10.53 35.57 -8.96
C ASN A 23 -9.78 34.72 -7.92
N VAL A 24 -9.25 35.33 -6.85
CA VAL A 24 -8.56 34.62 -5.77
C VAL A 24 -9.57 33.90 -4.89
N THR A 25 -10.75 34.49 -4.61
CA THR A 25 -11.84 33.77 -3.93
C THR A 25 -12.38 32.59 -4.74
N THR A 26 -12.40 32.67 -6.08
CA THR A 26 -12.84 31.56 -6.94
C THR A 26 -11.75 30.52 -7.23
N THR A 27 -10.46 30.86 -7.11
CA THR A 27 -9.36 29.89 -7.32
C THR A 27 -8.89 29.18 -6.05
N THR A 28 -9.12 29.74 -4.85
CA THR A 28 -8.87 29.02 -3.58
C THR A 28 -9.95 27.99 -3.25
N GLU A 29 -11.12 28.04 -3.91
CA GLU A 29 -12.22 27.08 -3.71
C GLU A 29 -12.30 25.97 -4.77
N ILE A 30 -11.35 25.89 -5.71
CA ILE A 30 -11.15 24.66 -6.50
C ILE A 30 -10.12 23.76 -5.80
N LYS A 31 -10.17 23.69 -4.47
CA LYS A 31 -9.75 22.47 -3.80
C LYS A 31 -10.87 21.49 -4.13
N SER A 32 -10.65 20.57 -5.05
CA SER A 32 -11.63 19.54 -5.43
C SER A 32 -11.94 18.64 -4.23
N THR A 33 -12.71 19.14 -3.28
CA THR A 33 -13.19 18.40 -2.14
C THR A 33 -14.18 17.41 -2.70
N MET A 34 -13.80 16.12 -2.70
CA MET A 34 -14.71 15.05 -3.05
C MET A 34 -16.04 15.26 -2.30
N PRO A 35 -17.19 15.20 -2.99
CA PRO A 35 -18.47 15.41 -2.33
C PRO A 35 -18.65 14.40 -1.20
N ILE A 36 -19.18 14.87 -0.07
CA ILE A 36 -19.24 14.11 1.19
C ILE A 36 -19.90 12.73 1.03
N TRP A 37 -20.92 12.65 0.18
CA TRP A 37 -21.64 11.41 -0.12
C TRP A 37 -20.74 10.36 -0.77
N ILE A 38 -19.86 10.78 -1.71
CA ILE A 38 -18.89 9.88 -2.35
C ILE A 38 -17.85 9.42 -1.33
N ARG A 39 -17.37 10.34 -0.48
CA ARG A 39 -16.40 10.02 0.58
C ARG A 39 -16.94 8.99 1.57
N ILE A 40 -18.20 9.14 1.99
CA ILE A 40 -18.89 8.19 2.88
C ILE A 40 -19.08 6.84 2.17
N PHE A 41 -19.57 6.86 0.94
CA PHE A 41 -19.77 5.64 0.15
C PHE A 41 -18.47 4.84 -0.03
N LEU A 42 -17.39 5.50 -0.46
CA LEU A 42 -16.08 4.88 -0.63
C LEU A 42 -15.54 4.29 0.67
N SER A 43 -15.70 5.01 1.80
CA SER A 43 -15.23 4.53 3.10
C SER A 43 -15.98 3.28 3.55
N ILE A 44 -17.30 3.25 3.36
CA ILE A 44 -18.10 2.05 3.65
C ILE A 44 -17.66 0.88 2.78
N CYS A 45 -17.49 1.10 1.48
CA CYS A 45 -17.01 0.07 0.56
C CYS A 45 -15.62 -0.46 0.95
N MET A 46 -14.67 0.41 1.29
CA MET A 46 -13.34 0.00 1.76
C MET A 46 -13.42 -0.84 3.03
N ILE A 47 -14.16 -0.39 4.04
CA ILE A 47 -14.32 -1.15 5.30
C ILE A 47 -14.92 -2.54 5.04
N LEU A 48 -15.93 -2.63 4.17
CA LEU A 48 -16.55 -3.92 3.81
C LEU A 48 -15.57 -4.83 3.09
N ILE A 49 -14.79 -4.29 2.16
CA ILE A 49 -13.75 -5.04 1.44
C ILE A 49 -12.69 -5.51 2.43
N ASP A 50 -12.19 -4.66 3.32
CA ASP A 50 -11.17 -4.97 4.33
C ASP A 50 -11.63 -6.11 5.25
N ILE A 51 -12.85 -6.03 5.77
CA ILE A 51 -13.45 -7.08 6.61
C ILE A 51 -13.52 -8.39 5.81
N SER A 52 -14.05 -8.33 4.59
CA SER A 52 -14.19 -9.53 3.75
C SER A 52 -12.84 -10.15 3.39
N ALA A 53 -11.82 -9.33 3.11
CA ALA A 53 -10.48 -9.76 2.78
C ALA A 53 -9.81 -10.40 4.00
N PHE A 54 -9.93 -9.78 5.18
CA PHE A 54 -9.38 -10.32 6.41
C PHE A 54 -9.99 -11.68 6.76
N PHE A 55 -11.34 -11.78 6.80
CA PHE A 55 -12.03 -13.02 7.13
C PHE A 55 -11.81 -14.10 6.06
N GLY A 56 -11.82 -13.74 4.78
CA GLY A 56 -11.57 -14.66 3.68
C GLY A 56 -10.19 -15.29 3.75
N ASN A 57 -9.16 -14.48 3.96
CA ASN A 57 -7.78 -14.97 4.11
C ASN A 57 -7.59 -15.77 5.39
N LEU A 58 -8.22 -15.38 6.50
CA LEU A 58 -8.18 -16.14 7.74
C LEU A 58 -8.84 -17.52 7.59
N LEU A 59 -9.94 -17.62 6.85
CA LEU A 59 -10.59 -18.89 6.54
C LEU A 59 -9.67 -19.81 5.73
N VAL A 60 -8.93 -19.28 4.75
CA VAL A 60 -7.93 -20.04 3.97
C VAL A 60 -6.85 -20.60 4.88
N ILE A 61 -6.31 -19.78 5.78
CA ILE A 61 -5.28 -20.18 6.77
C ILE A 61 -5.85 -21.25 7.71
N CYS A 62 -7.05 -21.04 8.27
CA CYS A 62 -7.72 -21.98 9.15
C CYS A 62 -7.98 -23.33 8.46
N ALA A 63 -8.47 -23.32 7.22
CA ALA A 63 -8.71 -24.52 6.43
C ALA A 63 -7.41 -25.30 6.17
N PHE A 64 -6.32 -24.58 5.87
CA PHE A 64 -5.00 -25.17 5.67
C PHE A 64 -4.48 -25.89 6.92
N TYR A 65 -4.65 -25.30 8.11
CA TYR A 65 -4.24 -25.93 9.37
C TYR A 65 -5.15 -27.10 9.77
N ARG A 66 -6.46 -27.00 9.52
CA ARG A 66 -7.44 -28.01 9.95
C ARG A 66 -7.36 -29.30 9.12
N THR A 67 -6.96 -29.22 7.85
CA THR A 67 -6.98 -30.37 6.94
C THR A 67 -5.58 -30.79 6.52
N ARG A 68 -5.04 -31.85 7.12
CA ARG A 68 -3.72 -32.39 6.74
C ARG A 68 -3.60 -32.82 5.28
N ARG A 69 -4.72 -33.24 4.66
CA ARG A 69 -4.78 -33.58 3.23
C ARG A 69 -4.50 -32.38 2.31
N LEU A 70 -4.73 -31.16 2.78
CA LEU A 70 -4.46 -29.91 2.06
C LEU A 70 -3.02 -29.41 2.24
N GLN A 71 -2.15 -30.07 3.01
CA GLN A 71 -0.77 -29.61 3.25
C GLN A 71 0.21 -30.08 2.17
N THR A 72 -0.03 -29.65 0.94
CA THR A 72 0.86 -29.86 -0.22
C THR A 72 1.80 -28.66 -0.39
N VAL A 73 2.93 -28.82 -1.09
CA VAL A 73 3.92 -27.75 -1.33
C VAL A 73 3.27 -26.50 -1.93
N THR A 74 2.39 -26.67 -2.91
CA THR A 74 1.65 -25.56 -3.54
C THR A 74 0.74 -24.84 -2.54
N ASN A 75 0.09 -25.59 -1.65
CA ASN A 75 -0.82 -25.00 -0.66
C ASN A 75 -0.07 -24.28 0.47
N TYR A 76 1.20 -24.58 0.71
CA TYR A 76 2.04 -23.76 1.61
C TYR A 76 2.26 -22.35 1.04
N PHE A 77 2.46 -22.21 -0.27
CA PHE A 77 2.56 -20.89 -0.91
C PHE A 77 1.24 -20.12 -0.85
N ILE A 78 0.11 -20.82 -1.07
CA ILE A 78 -1.22 -20.22 -0.91
C ILE A 78 -1.45 -19.75 0.53
N ALA A 79 -1.02 -20.54 1.52
CA ALA A 79 -1.12 -20.14 2.93
C ALA A 79 -0.20 -18.94 3.26
N SER A 80 1.00 -18.87 2.66
CA SER A 80 1.88 -17.69 2.81
C SER A 80 1.27 -16.44 2.20
N LEU A 81 0.61 -16.57 1.05
CA LEU A 81 -0.10 -15.46 0.40
C LEU A 81 -1.27 -14.99 1.26
N ALA A 82 -2.11 -15.92 1.74
CA ALA A 82 -3.22 -15.59 2.63
C ALA A 82 -2.76 -14.92 3.93
N PHE A 83 -1.61 -15.34 4.48
CA PHE A 83 -1.04 -14.68 5.65
C PHE A 83 -0.58 -13.25 5.35
N ALA A 84 0.06 -13.01 4.21
CA ALA A 84 0.42 -11.67 3.76
C ALA A 84 -0.82 -10.79 3.59
N ASP A 85 -1.85 -11.26 2.89
CA ASP A 85 -3.07 -10.50 2.64
C ASP A 85 -3.87 -10.21 3.93
N ALA A 86 -3.86 -11.13 4.89
CA ALA A 86 -4.44 -10.89 6.21
C ALA A 86 -3.71 -9.77 6.97
N LEU A 87 -2.37 -9.69 6.85
CA LEU A 87 -1.58 -8.60 7.43
C LEU A 87 -1.85 -7.26 6.72
N VAL A 88 -1.99 -7.24 5.40
CA VAL A 88 -2.41 -6.05 4.63
C VAL A 88 -3.75 -5.53 5.18
N ALA A 89 -4.75 -6.41 5.27
CA ALA A 89 -6.08 -6.05 5.72
C ALA A 89 -6.12 -5.59 7.19
N LEU A 90 -5.19 -6.09 8.02
CA LEU A 90 -5.12 -5.72 9.43
C LEU A 90 -4.38 -4.40 9.69
N PHE A 91 -3.33 -4.09 8.93
CA PHE A 91 -2.45 -2.94 9.20
C PHE A 91 -2.49 -1.88 8.11
N VAL A 92 -2.34 -2.28 6.85
CA VAL A 92 -2.16 -1.35 5.71
C VAL A 92 -3.47 -0.66 5.36
N LEU A 93 -4.58 -1.40 5.31
CA LEU A 93 -5.87 -0.85 4.91
C LEU A 93 -6.49 0.08 5.98
N PRO A 94 -6.45 -0.24 7.29
CA PRO A 94 -6.93 0.68 8.32
C PRO A 94 -6.14 2.00 8.39
N LEU A 95 -4.82 1.94 8.19
CA LEU A 95 -3.98 3.14 8.11
C LEU A 95 -4.30 3.98 6.86
N SER A 96 -4.60 3.33 5.73
CA SER A 96 -5.03 3.98 4.50
C SER A 96 -6.35 4.76 4.69
N ILE A 97 -7.34 4.16 5.36
CA ILE A 97 -8.60 4.83 5.69
C ILE A 97 -8.33 6.04 6.59
N LEU A 98 -7.51 5.89 7.62
CA LEU A 98 -7.18 7.00 8.52
C LEU A 98 -6.47 8.16 7.79
N TYR A 99 -5.57 7.85 6.86
CA TYR A 99 -4.90 8.83 6.01
C TYR A 99 -5.88 9.56 5.08
N PHE A 100 -6.82 8.83 4.48
CA PHE A 100 -7.89 9.39 3.65
C PHE A 100 -8.79 10.34 4.44
N TYR A 101 -9.16 9.99 5.68
CA TYR A 101 -9.99 10.85 6.53
C TYR A 101 -9.30 12.13 7.00
N ARG A 102 -7.96 12.12 7.06
CA ARG A 102 -7.15 13.27 7.45
C ARG A 102 -6.72 14.13 6.25
N ASP A 103 -7.51 14.12 5.18
CA ASP A 103 -7.29 14.92 3.98
C ASP A 103 -5.88 14.75 3.39
N TRP A 104 -5.40 13.50 3.33
CA TRP A 104 -4.07 13.16 2.80
C TRP A 104 -2.91 13.77 3.60
N SER A 105 -3.14 14.12 4.88
CA SER A 105 -2.10 14.56 5.81
C SER A 105 -1.71 13.42 6.75
N TRP A 106 -0.41 13.10 6.78
CA TRP A 106 0.13 12.09 7.69
C TRP A 106 0.63 12.72 8.99
N THR A 107 0.23 12.15 10.12
CA THR A 107 0.40 12.76 11.46
C THR A 107 0.61 11.74 12.58
N LEU A 108 0.63 10.44 12.24
CA LEU A 108 0.91 9.36 13.18
C LEU A 108 2.42 9.19 13.45
N GLY A 109 3.24 10.13 12.97
CA GLY A 109 4.70 10.11 13.06
C GLY A 109 5.38 9.41 11.88
N LEU A 110 6.66 9.74 11.66
CA LEU A 110 7.44 9.25 10.52
C LEU A 110 7.60 7.73 10.52
N ILE A 111 7.79 7.13 11.70
CA ILE A 111 7.99 5.68 11.86
C ILE A 111 6.79 4.88 11.29
N LEU A 112 5.56 5.29 11.60
CA LEU A 112 4.38 4.60 11.07
C LEU A 112 4.18 4.87 9.56
N CYS A 113 4.60 6.03 9.05
CA CYS A 113 4.55 6.33 7.61
C CYS A 113 5.47 5.40 6.84
N ASP A 114 6.71 5.30 7.29
CA ASP A 114 7.72 4.45 6.66
C ASP A 114 7.34 2.98 6.82
N LEU A 115 6.77 2.57 7.96
CA LEU A 115 6.24 1.21 8.15
C LEU A 115 5.08 0.91 7.21
N TRP A 116 4.15 1.85 7.02
CA TRP A 116 2.99 1.68 6.13
C TRP A 116 3.43 1.51 4.67
N VAL A 117 4.28 2.41 4.18
CA VAL A 117 4.83 2.34 2.81
C VAL A 117 5.70 1.10 2.63
N SER A 118 6.56 0.78 3.60
CA SER A 118 7.42 -0.41 3.52
C SER A 118 6.60 -1.70 3.53
N SER A 119 5.52 -1.76 4.31
CA SER A 119 4.63 -2.93 4.36
C SER A 119 3.94 -3.16 3.03
N ASP A 120 3.40 -2.12 2.39
CA ASP A 120 2.76 -2.22 1.07
C ASP A 120 3.71 -2.79 0.00
N VAL A 121 4.94 -2.28 -0.05
CA VAL A 121 5.98 -2.77 -0.97
C VAL A 121 6.42 -4.19 -0.63
N LEU A 122 6.54 -4.53 0.67
CA LEU A 122 6.96 -5.86 1.14
C LEU A 122 5.92 -6.89 0.71
N LEU A 123 4.65 -6.57 0.85
CA LEU A 123 3.53 -7.46 0.57
C LEU A 123 3.34 -7.66 -0.95
N CYS A 124 3.48 -6.60 -1.75
CA CYS A 124 3.57 -6.72 -3.20
C CYS A 124 4.73 -7.63 -3.63
N THR A 125 5.92 -7.44 -3.05
CA THR A 125 7.11 -8.24 -3.35
C THR A 125 6.92 -9.71 -2.95
N SER A 126 6.39 -9.95 -1.75
CA SER A 126 6.08 -11.29 -1.24
C SER A 126 5.08 -12.02 -2.13
N SER A 127 4.04 -11.32 -2.62
CA SER A 127 3.06 -11.91 -3.55
C SER A 127 3.71 -12.36 -4.86
N ILE A 128 4.51 -11.50 -5.49
CA ILE A 128 5.23 -11.82 -6.74
C ILE A 128 6.17 -13.01 -6.54
N LEU A 129 6.94 -13.01 -5.46
CA LEU A 129 7.90 -14.07 -5.16
C LEU A 129 7.19 -15.41 -4.85
N ASN A 130 6.06 -15.39 -4.14
CA ASN A 130 5.24 -16.58 -3.90
C ASN A 130 4.68 -17.14 -5.22
N LEU A 131 4.17 -16.29 -6.12
CA LEU A 131 3.72 -16.70 -7.45
C LEU A 131 4.86 -17.28 -8.28
N THR A 132 6.03 -16.66 -8.23
CA THR A 132 7.24 -17.14 -8.94
C THR A 132 7.65 -18.52 -8.42
N CYS A 133 7.63 -18.73 -7.10
CA CYS A 133 7.93 -20.02 -6.50
C CYS A 133 6.91 -21.10 -6.88
N ILE A 134 5.62 -20.76 -6.97
CA ILE A 134 4.58 -21.67 -7.47
C ILE A 134 4.89 -22.07 -8.92
N SER A 135 5.26 -21.11 -9.77
CA SER A 135 5.62 -21.39 -11.17
C SER A 135 6.86 -22.27 -11.28
N ILE A 136 7.87 -22.06 -10.43
CA ILE A 136 9.08 -22.90 -10.38
C ILE A 136 8.75 -24.32 -9.89
N ASP A 137 7.92 -24.50 -8.85
CA ASP A 137 7.42 -25.81 -8.39
C ASP A 137 6.75 -26.56 -9.54
N ARG A 138 5.91 -25.87 -10.31
CA ARG A 138 5.23 -26.47 -11.46
C ARG A 138 6.19 -26.82 -12.59
N TYR A 139 7.13 -25.93 -12.91
CA TYR A 139 8.13 -26.16 -13.94
C TYR A 139 9.02 -27.37 -13.63
N MET A 140 9.49 -27.49 -12.39
CA MET A 140 10.31 -28.63 -11.95
C MET A 140 9.52 -29.95 -11.92
N ALA A 141 8.23 -29.91 -11.54
CA ALA A 141 7.35 -31.07 -11.59
C ALA A 141 7.18 -31.64 -13.01
N ILE A 142 7.09 -30.75 -14.00
CA ILE A 142 6.89 -31.12 -15.40
C ILE A 142 8.19 -31.64 -16.03
N THR A 143 9.32 -30.97 -15.77
CA THR A 143 10.58 -31.27 -16.45
C THR A 143 11.36 -32.44 -15.86
N ARG A 144 11.22 -32.74 -14.56
CA ARG A 144 12.00 -33.80 -13.89
C ARG A 144 11.17 -34.69 -12.94
N PRO A 145 10.17 -35.43 -13.44
CA PRO A 145 9.19 -36.15 -12.59
C PRO A 145 9.81 -37.16 -11.60
N LEU A 146 10.90 -37.85 -11.97
CA LEU A 146 11.54 -38.90 -11.16
C LEU A 146 12.44 -38.34 -10.03
N THR A 147 13.20 -37.29 -10.30
CA THR A 147 14.05 -36.63 -9.28
C THR A 147 13.23 -35.71 -8.39
N TYR A 148 12.17 -35.11 -8.94
CA TYR A 148 11.31 -34.15 -8.25
C TYR A 148 10.47 -34.79 -7.13
N THR A 149 9.98 -36.02 -7.34
CA THR A 149 9.18 -36.74 -6.34
C THR A 149 10.02 -37.09 -5.09
N ALA A 150 11.33 -37.33 -5.24
CA ALA A 150 12.22 -37.63 -4.12
C ALA A 150 12.61 -36.39 -3.28
N TYR A 151 12.63 -35.20 -3.89
CA TYR A 151 13.02 -33.92 -3.23
C TYR A 151 11.83 -33.07 -2.75
N ARG A 152 10.59 -33.54 -2.94
CA ARG A 152 9.32 -32.90 -2.56
C ARG A 152 9.12 -32.84 -1.04
N SER A 153 10.06 -32.25 -0.32
CA SER A 153 9.96 -32.07 1.13
C SER A 153 9.19 -30.80 1.47
N LYS A 154 8.17 -30.94 2.34
CA LYS A 154 7.48 -29.80 2.98
C LYS A 154 8.46 -28.85 3.69
N PHE A 155 9.66 -29.34 4.02
CA PHE A 155 10.75 -28.52 4.55
C PHE A 155 11.25 -27.49 3.52
N LEU A 156 11.48 -27.89 2.27
CA LEU A 156 11.94 -26.97 1.22
C LEU A 156 10.93 -25.84 0.98
N ALA A 157 9.64 -26.16 0.92
CA ALA A 157 8.59 -25.17 0.75
C ALA A 157 8.61 -24.10 1.87
N ARG A 158 8.77 -24.54 3.13
CA ARG A 158 8.90 -23.62 4.27
C ARG A 158 10.17 -22.77 4.20
N VAL A 159 11.29 -23.34 3.76
CA VAL A 159 12.54 -22.60 3.56
C VAL A 159 12.39 -21.56 2.45
N MET A 160 11.76 -21.90 1.32
CA MET A 160 11.51 -20.95 0.23
C MET A 160 10.63 -19.79 0.70
N ILE A 161 9.55 -20.06 1.43
CA ILE A 161 8.71 -19.02 2.01
C ILE A 161 9.54 -18.13 2.93
N LEU A 162 10.30 -18.71 3.86
CA LEU A 162 11.14 -17.95 4.77
C LEU A 162 12.16 -17.06 4.03
N LEU A 163 12.77 -17.55 2.95
CA LEU A 163 13.63 -16.75 2.08
C LEU A 163 12.86 -15.61 1.41
N VAL A 164 11.65 -15.85 0.90
CA VAL A 164 10.79 -14.82 0.31
C VAL A 164 10.52 -13.69 1.31
N TRP A 165 10.18 -14.03 2.56
CA TRP A 165 9.96 -13.03 3.62
C TRP A 165 11.23 -12.25 3.92
N ILE A 166 12.38 -12.91 4.07
CA ILE A 166 13.67 -12.25 4.33
C ILE A 166 14.03 -11.31 3.18
N VAL A 167 13.98 -11.77 1.93
CA VAL A 167 14.31 -10.97 0.75
C VAL A 167 13.39 -9.75 0.64
N SER A 168 12.09 -9.93 0.90
CA SER A 168 11.13 -8.83 0.87
C SER A 168 11.44 -7.78 1.95
N ILE A 169 11.81 -8.20 3.16
CA ILE A 169 12.25 -7.30 4.25
C ILE A 169 13.54 -6.57 3.87
N VAL A 170 14.51 -7.25 3.27
CA VAL A 170 15.78 -6.64 2.86
C VAL A 170 15.56 -5.57 1.78
N ILE A 171 14.66 -5.81 0.83
CA ILE A 171 14.30 -4.84 -0.23
C ILE A 171 13.56 -3.63 0.33
N THR A 172 12.80 -3.80 1.42
CA THR A 172 11.97 -2.75 2.04
C THR A 172 12.59 -2.08 3.26
N CYS A 173 13.75 -2.56 3.73
CA CYS A 173 14.56 -1.89 4.75
C CYS A 173 15.24 -0.57 4.34
N PRO A 174 15.62 -0.29 3.07
CA PRO A 174 16.34 0.93 2.71
C PRO A 174 15.65 2.25 3.12
N PRO A 175 14.31 2.39 3.04
CA PRO A 175 13.58 3.53 3.59
C PRO A 175 13.73 3.69 5.12
N ILE A 176 13.79 2.59 5.87
CA ILE A 176 13.83 2.57 7.34
C ILE A 176 15.23 2.92 7.88
N PHE A 177 16.30 2.55 7.16
CA PHE A 177 17.69 2.77 7.57
C PHE A 177 18.30 4.12 7.15
N GLY A 178 17.49 5.06 6.66
CA GLY A 178 17.88 6.47 6.68
C GLY A 178 18.64 6.99 5.45
N TRP A 179 18.25 6.58 4.24
CA TRP A 179 18.68 7.31 3.03
C TRP A 179 17.89 8.61 2.79
N ARG A 180 16.91 8.92 3.66
CA ARG A 180 16.03 10.08 3.54
C ARG A 180 16.63 11.27 4.28
N ASP A 181 16.70 12.40 3.60
CA ASP A 181 17.35 13.60 4.13
C ASP A 181 16.84 13.97 5.52
N PRO A 182 17.74 14.24 6.47
CA PRO A 182 17.39 14.70 7.80
C PRO A 182 16.50 15.96 7.77
N ASN A 183 16.68 16.88 6.82
CA ASN A 183 16.03 18.21 6.86
C ASN A 183 14.49 18.25 6.66
N ARG A 184 13.76 17.12 6.72
CA ARG A 184 12.29 17.09 6.64
C ARG A 184 11.55 17.22 7.97
N TYR A 185 12.23 17.08 9.11
CA TYR A 185 11.57 17.20 10.42
C TYR A 185 11.22 18.64 10.82
N ASP A 186 11.76 19.64 10.14
CA ASP A 186 11.52 21.05 10.43
C ASP A 186 10.33 21.66 9.67
N LEU A 187 9.63 20.85 8.85
CA LEU A 187 8.54 21.31 7.95
C LEU A 187 7.17 20.67 8.25
N VAL A 188 7.02 19.98 9.38
CA VAL A 188 5.73 19.41 9.86
C VAL A 188 5.27 20.15 11.10
#